data_AF-A0A2I1H3Q9-F1
#
_entry.id   AF-A0A2I1H3Q9-F1
#
_cell.length_a   1.000
_cell.length_b   1.000
_cell.length_c   1.000
_cell.angle_alpha   90.00
_cell.angle_beta   90.00
_cell.angle_gamma   90.00
#
_symmetry.space_group_name_H-M   'P 1'
#
loop_
_entity.id
_entity.type
_entity.pdbx_description
1 polymer ?
#
loop_
_entity_poly.entity_id
_entity_poly.type
_entity_poly.pdbx_seq_one_letter_code
_entity_poly.pdbx_strand_id
1 'polypeptide(L)'
;MSIKSILDRFLDLVNFANIYLLPYDGDAQLLSTQTRNVRITGKDLIKQNVENEVHRLQFYDQYLINVATNYVWNTHSNSFQRNMFENLADNANTINNINQNLLSFINNSDTIDRITRMVPQITNNNNSFVNIFFNGDTNFYGKDNPEF
;
A
#
# COMPACT_ATOMS: atom_id res chain seq x y z
N MET A 1 34.60 -11.30 -7.54
CA MET A 1 33.64 -11.97 -8.47
C MET A 1 33.13 -10.88 -9.41
N SER A 2 33.09 -11.11 -10.73
CA SER A 2 32.63 -10.07 -11.66
C SER A 2 31.10 -9.97 -11.63
N ILE A 3 30.53 -8.79 -11.89
CA ILE A 3 29.06 -8.67 -11.91
C ILE A 3 28.42 -9.62 -12.92
N LYS A 4 29.07 -9.83 -14.07
CA LYS A 4 28.62 -10.79 -15.09
C LYS A 4 28.50 -12.19 -14.50
N SER A 5 29.51 -12.67 -13.76
CA SER A 5 29.45 -13.98 -13.11
C SER A 5 28.37 -14.10 -12.03
N ILE A 6 28.02 -13.00 -11.35
CA ILE A 6 26.93 -12.98 -10.36
C ILE A 6 25.58 -13.01 -11.07
N LEU A 7 25.41 -12.22 -12.13
CA LEU A 7 24.21 -12.20 -12.93
C LEU A 7 23.94 -13.56 -13.56
N ASP A 8 24.95 -14.17 -14.20
CA ASP A 8 24.81 -15.50 -14.83
C ASP A 8 24.35 -16.54 -13.79
N ARG A 9 24.99 -16.56 -12.62
CA ARG A 9 24.60 -17.46 -11.52
C ARG A 9 23.19 -17.18 -10.99
N PHE A 10 22.77 -15.92 -10.92
CA PHE A 10 21.40 -15.57 -10.55
C PHE A 10 20.40 -16.09 -11.60
N LEU A 11 20.67 -15.85 -12.88
CA LEU A 11 19.81 -16.27 -13.98
C LEU A 11 19.69 -17.80 -14.11
N ASP A 12 20.71 -18.55 -13.70
CA ASP A 12 20.66 -20.02 -13.64
C ASP A 12 19.76 -20.55 -12.51
N LEU A 13 19.53 -19.74 -11.46
CA LEU A 13 18.82 -20.15 -10.24
C LEU A 13 17.43 -19.50 -10.09
N VAL A 14 17.17 -18.43 -10.83
CA VAL A 14 15.93 -17.66 -10.73
C VAL A 14 14.73 -18.48 -11.18
N ASN A 15 13.64 -18.38 -10.43
CA ASN A 15 12.37 -18.92 -10.90
C ASN A 15 11.63 -17.84 -11.68
N PHE A 16 11.67 -17.92 -13.01
CA PHE A 16 10.99 -16.94 -13.86
C PHE A 16 9.46 -16.93 -13.69
N ALA A 17 8.83 -18.00 -13.21
CA ALA A 17 7.41 -17.97 -12.89
C ALA A 17 7.11 -16.94 -11.77
N ASN A 18 8.01 -16.81 -10.79
CA ASN A 18 7.89 -15.81 -9.73
C ASN A 18 8.14 -14.39 -10.26
N ILE A 19 9.04 -14.24 -11.23
CA ILE A 19 9.31 -12.95 -11.89
C ILE A 19 8.06 -12.43 -12.62
N TYR A 20 7.31 -13.33 -13.26
CA TYR A 20 6.13 -13.00 -14.05
C TYR A 20 4.80 -13.08 -13.28
N LEU A 21 4.84 -13.31 -11.98
CA LEU A 21 3.65 -13.27 -11.15
C LEU A 21 3.17 -11.83 -10.99
N LEU A 22 1.91 -11.55 -11.32
CA LEU A 22 1.34 -10.23 -11.12
C LEU A 22 1.16 -9.97 -9.62
N PRO A 23 1.60 -8.80 -9.11
CA PRO A 23 1.31 -8.40 -7.75
C PRO A 23 -0.19 -8.42 -7.47
N TYR A 24 -0.57 -8.90 -6.29
CA TYR A 24 -1.97 -8.94 -5.84
C TYR A 24 -2.90 -9.66 -6.82
N ASP A 25 -2.42 -10.70 -7.50
CA ASP A 25 -3.16 -11.44 -8.54
C ASP A 25 -3.70 -10.55 -9.68
N GLY A 26 -3.07 -9.40 -9.91
CA GLY A 26 -3.51 -8.42 -10.91
C GLY A 26 -4.59 -7.46 -10.42
N ASP A 27 -4.88 -7.41 -9.12
CA ASP A 27 -5.81 -6.44 -8.52
C ASP A 27 -5.20 -5.03 -8.51
N ALA A 28 -5.61 -4.23 -9.50
CA ALA A 28 -5.20 -2.84 -9.63
C ALA A 28 -5.68 -1.95 -8.47
N GLN A 29 -6.82 -2.28 -7.83
CA GLN A 29 -7.35 -1.52 -6.70
C GLN A 29 -6.47 -1.71 -5.47
N LEU A 30 -6.13 -2.96 -5.16
CA LEU A 30 -5.23 -3.26 -4.05
C LEU A 30 -3.83 -2.69 -4.31
N LEU A 31 -3.32 -2.83 -5.53
CA LEU A 31 -2.04 -2.25 -5.94
C LEU A 31 -2.04 -0.72 -5.78
N SER A 32 -3.10 -0.03 -6.23
CA SER A 32 -3.21 1.44 -6.13
C SER A 32 -3.12 1.92 -4.67
N THR A 33 -3.72 1.17 -3.74
CA THR A 33 -3.69 1.49 -2.31
C THR A 33 -2.26 1.47 -1.76
N GLN A 34 -1.44 0.54 -2.24
CA GLN A 34 -0.05 0.36 -1.81
C GLN A 34 0.92 1.35 -2.48
N THR A 35 0.58 1.84 -3.67
CA THR A 35 1.42 2.75 -4.47
C THR A 35 0.93 4.19 -4.43
N ARG A 36 0.10 4.54 -3.43
CA ARG A 36 -0.53 5.85 -3.31
C ARG A 36 0.52 6.96 -3.41
N ASN A 37 0.27 7.93 -4.31
CA ASN A 37 1.14 9.07 -4.62
C ASN A 37 2.44 8.76 -5.36
N VAL A 38 2.67 7.52 -5.81
CA VAL A 38 3.82 7.15 -6.63
C VAL A 38 3.33 6.63 -7.97
N ARG A 39 3.80 7.25 -9.06
CA ARG A 39 3.57 6.71 -10.40
C ARG A 39 4.47 5.50 -10.59
N ILE A 40 3.87 4.35 -10.86
CA ILE A 40 4.59 3.10 -11.11
C ILE A 40 4.56 2.73 -12.59
N THR A 41 5.54 1.94 -13.04
CA THR A 41 5.58 1.36 -14.38
C THR A 41 5.53 -0.16 -14.31
N GLY A 42 5.22 -0.83 -15.43
CA GLY A 42 5.29 -2.29 -15.49
C GLY A 42 6.69 -2.84 -15.15
N LYS A 43 7.73 -2.08 -15.49
CA LYS A 43 9.12 -2.43 -15.14
C LYS A 43 9.38 -2.35 -13.63
N ASP A 44 8.77 -1.40 -12.92
CA ASP A 44 8.90 -1.30 -11.46
C ASP A 44 8.25 -2.50 -10.76
N LEU A 45 7.14 -3.00 -11.30
CA LEU A 45 6.50 -4.21 -10.79
C LEU A 45 7.38 -5.46 -11.03
N ILE A 46 7.98 -5.60 -12.22
CA ILE A 46 8.98 -6.65 -12.47
C ILE A 46 10.19 -6.51 -11.54
N LYS A 47 10.64 -5.28 -11.27
CA LYS A 47 11.75 -5.02 -10.35
C LYS A 47 11.46 -5.55 -8.94
N GLN A 48 10.24 -5.37 -8.43
CA GLN A 48 9.83 -5.92 -7.13
C GLN A 48 9.93 -7.45 -7.10
N ASN A 49 9.50 -8.11 -8.18
CA ASN A 49 9.60 -9.57 -8.27
C ASN A 49 11.05 -10.06 -8.39
N VAL A 50 11.89 -9.33 -9.15
CA VAL A 50 13.34 -9.59 -9.23
C VAL A 50 13.99 -9.44 -7.86
N GLU A 51 13.65 -8.39 -7.12
CA GLU A 51 14.13 -8.16 -5.76
C GLU A 51 13.74 -9.31 -4.82
N ASN A 52 12.49 -9.78 -4.89
CA ASN A 52 12.04 -10.93 -4.13
C ASN A 52 12.85 -12.20 -4.45
N GLU A 53 13.13 -12.47 -5.73
CA GLU A 53 13.95 -13.62 -6.12
C GLU A 53 15.42 -13.48 -5.71
N VAL A 54 15.99 -12.28 -5.82
CA VAL A 54 17.36 -11.97 -5.35
C VAL A 54 17.48 -12.23 -3.85
N HIS A 55 16.48 -11.81 -3.06
CA HIS A 55 16.43 -12.06 -1.62
C HIS A 55 16.21 -13.54 -1.30
N ARG A 56 15.29 -14.22 -2.01
CA ARG A 56 15.06 -15.67 -1.87
C ARG A 56 16.36 -16.48 -2.10
N LEU A 57 17.17 -16.05 -3.06
CA LEU A 57 18.44 -16.68 -3.43
C LEU A 57 19.65 -16.13 -2.65
N GLN A 58 19.42 -15.21 -1.71
CA GLN A 58 20.43 -14.67 -0.80
C GLN A 58 21.59 -13.91 -1.48
N PHE A 59 21.36 -13.29 -2.64
CA PHE A 59 22.37 -12.45 -3.30
C PHE A 59 22.46 -11.03 -2.71
N TYR A 60 21.37 -10.51 -2.12
CA TYR A 60 21.28 -9.22 -1.39
C TYR A 60 22.05 -8.03 -2.00
N ASP A 61 22.11 -7.93 -3.33
CA ASP A 61 22.88 -6.90 -4.04
C ASP A 61 21.95 -5.99 -4.87
N GLN A 62 21.91 -4.70 -4.52
CA GLN A 62 21.07 -3.71 -5.19
C GLN A 62 21.45 -3.48 -6.66
N TYR A 63 22.74 -3.57 -6.97
CA TYR A 63 23.24 -3.44 -8.32
C TYR A 63 22.85 -4.65 -9.17
N LEU A 64 22.92 -5.86 -8.61
CA LEU A 64 22.37 -7.07 -9.23
C LEU A 64 20.88 -6.91 -9.53
N ILE A 65 20.07 -6.41 -8.59
CA ILE A 65 18.62 -6.18 -8.81
C ILE A 65 18.42 -5.29 -10.03
N ASN A 66 19.15 -4.19 -10.15
CA ASN A 66 19.01 -3.25 -11.27
C ASN A 66 19.42 -3.89 -12.61
N VAL A 67 20.56 -4.60 -12.64
CA VAL A 67 21.06 -5.26 -13.86
C VAL A 67 20.15 -6.41 -14.28
N ALA A 68 19.73 -7.26 -13.34
CA ALA A 68 18.80 -8.36 -13.58
C ALA A 68 17.43 -7.85 -14.04
N THR A 69 16.89 -6.79 -13.43
CA THR A 69 15.64 -6.15 -13.87
C THR A 69 15.75 -5.68 -15.32
N ASN A 70 16.86 -5.03 -15.69
CA ASN A 70 17.08 -4.59 -17.07
C ASN A 70 17.16 -5.77 -18.05
N TYR A 71 17.86 -6.84 -17.67
CA TYR A 71 17.95 -8.06 -18.47
C TYR A 71 16.57 -8.71 -18.66
N VAL A 72 15.83 -8.90 -17.56
CA VAL A 72 14.49 -9.47 -17.59
C VAL A 72 13.59 -8.64 -18.49
N TRP A 73 13.51 -7.32 -18.24
CA TRP A 73 12.61 -6.42 -18.96
C TRP A 73 12.90 -6.33 -20.46
N ASN A 74 14.17 -6.11 -20.83
CA ASN A 74 14.56 -5.83 -22.20
C ASN A 74 14.82 -7.09 -23.03
N THR A 75 15.32 -8.16 -22.42
CA THR A 75 15.86 -9.32 -23.13
C THR A 75 15.01 -10.57 -22.93
N HIS A 76 14.60 -10.87 -21.70
CA HIS A 76 13.88 -12.11 -21.41
C HIS A 76 12.37 -12.00 -21.64
N SER A 77 11.77 -10.86 -21.30
CA SER A 77 10.33 -10.65 -21.42
C SER A 77 9.90 -10.50 -22.88
N ASN A 78 8.80 -11.17 -23.23
CA ASN A 78 8.11 -10.91 -24.50
C ASN A 78 7.14 -9.71 -24.38
N SER A 79 6.57 -9.30 -25.51
CA SER A 79 5.65 -8.16 -25.57
C SER A 79 4.39 -8.38 -24.73
N PHE A 80 3.83 -9.59 -24.73
CA PHE A 80 2.63 -9.91 -23.96
C PHE A 80 2.88 -9.79 -22.45
N GLN A 81 3.99 -10.34 -21.96
CA GLN A 81 4.39 -10.22 -20.55
C GLN A 81 4.57 -8.75 -20.17
N ARG A 82 5.30 -7.95 -20.96
CA ARG A 82 5.45 -6.51 -20.67
C ARG A 82 4.10 -5.80 -20.61
N ASN A 83 3.23 -6.05 -21.59
CA ASN A 83 1.90 -5.45 -21.64
C ASN A 83 1.04 -5.81 -20.42
N MET A 84 1.12 -7.03 -19.89
CA MET A 84 0.38 -7.39 -18.67
C MET A 84 0.78 -6.51 -17.48
N PHE A 85 2.08 -6.31 -17.29
CA PHE A 85 2.58 -5.47 -16.19
C PHE A 85 2.34 -3.98 -16.43
N GLU A 86 2.47 -3.50 -17.67
CA GLU A 86 2.14 -2.11 -18.03
C GLU A 86 0.66 -1.81 -17.80
N ASN A 87 -0.24 -2.67 -18.27
CA ASN A 87 -1.68 -2.50 -18.07
C ASN A 87 -2.05 -2.46 -16.58
N LEU A 88 -1.45 -3.33 -15.77
CA LEU A 88 -1.69 -3.34 -14.33
C LEU A 88 -1.22 -2.03 -13.67
N ALA A 89 -0.01 -1.58 -14.02
CA ALA A 89 0.54 -0.33 -13.51
C ALA A 89 -0.32 0.89 -13.93
N ASP A 90 -0.75 0.94 -15.19
CA ASP A 90 -1.57 2.04 -15.73
C ASP A 90 -2.97 2.08 -15.10
N ASN A 91 -3.58 0.91 -14.86
CA ASN A 91 -4.84 0.82 -14.14
C ASN A 91 -4.69 1.32 -12.70
N ALA A 92 -3.65 0.89 -11.98
CA ALA A 92 -3.41 1.35 -10.61
C ALA A 92 -3.11 2.86 -10.54
N ASN A 93 -2.31 3.38 -11.48
CA ASN A 93 -2.03 4.81 -11.60
C ASN A 93 -3.31 5.63 -11.87
N THR A 94 -4.21 5.10 -12.71
CA THR A 94 -5.50 5.73 -13.04
C THR A 94 -6.39 5.82 -11.81
N ILE A 95 -6.50 4.72 -11.04
CA ILE A 95 -7.26 4.69 -9.78
C ILE A 95 -6.67 5.71 -8.78
N ASN A 96 -5.34 5.76 -8.66
CA ASN A 96 -4.66 6.73 -7.79
C ASN A 96 -4.95 8.17 -8.20
N ASN A 97 -4.93 8.49 -9.49
CA ASN A 97 -5.27 9.82 -10.00
C ASN A 97 -6.74 10.18 -9.69
N ILE A 98 -7.68 9.25 -9.93
CA ILE A 98 -9.10 9.45 -9.58
C ILE A 98 -9.25 9.73 -8.09
N ASN A 99 -8.62 8.93 -7.23
CA ASN A 99 -8.68 9.11 -5.78
C ASN A 99 -8.06 10.42 -5.33
N GLN A 100 -6.95 10.85 -5.93
CA GLN A 100 -6.33 12.15 -5.65
C GLN A 100 -7.24 13.31 -6.05
N ASN A 101 -7.88 13.22 -7.22
CA ASN A 101 -8.84 14.24 -7.66
C ASN A 101 -10.08 14.27 -6.77
N LEU A 102 -10.64 13.11 -6.40
CA LEU A 102 -11.75 13.05 -5.46
C LEU A 102 -11.40 13.71 -4.12
N LEU A 103 -10.21 13.43 -3.58
CA LEU A 103 -9.74 14.05 -2.35
C LEU A 103 -9.52 15.57 -2.49
N SER A 104 -9.12 16.07 -3.66
CA SER A 104 -8.99 17.52 -3.89
C SER A 104 -10.34 18.23 -3.97
N PHE A 105 -11.41 17.53 -4.39
CA PHE A 105 -12.78 18.03 -4.35
C PHE A 105 -13.42 17.99 -2.96
N ILE A 106 -12.90 17.18 -2.02
CA ILE A 106 -13.38 17.17 -0.64
C ILE A 106 -12.85 18.43 0.07
N ASN A 107 -13.63 19.51 -0.03
CA ASN A 107 -13.41 20.71 0.75
C ASN A 107 -14.05 20.55 2.14
N ASN A 108 -13.31 20.00 3.08
CA ASN A 108 -13.72 19.91 4.48
C ASN A 108 -13.33 21.15 5.32
N SER A 109 -12.92 22.25 4.68
CA SER A 109 -12.46 23.45 5.39
C SER A 109 -13.52 24.02 6.34
N ASP A 110 -14.78 24.07 5.93
CA ASP A 110 -15.89 24.50 6.80
C ASP A 110 -16.09 23.56 8.00
N THR A 111 -15.95 22.25 7.79
CA THR A 111 -16.04 21.27 8.89
C THR A 111 -14.87 21.41 9.87
N ILE A 112 -13.65 21.59 9.36
CA ILE A 112 -12.45 21.81 10.19
C ILE A 112 -12.55 23.15 10.92
N ASP A 113 -12.98 24.22 10.25
CA ASP A 113 -13.17 25.55 10.84
C ASP A 113 -14.25 25.55 11.93
N ARG A 114 -15.34 24.78 11.73
CA ARG A 114 -16.32 24.53 12.79
C ARG A 114 -15.70 23.80 13.98
N ILE A 115 -14.92 22.74 13.75
CA ILE A 115 -14.24 21.98 14.82
C ILE A 115 -13.24 22.87 15.57
N THR A 116 -12.43 23.68 14.88
CA THR A 116 -11.45 24.56 15.54
C THR A 116 -12.11 25.70 16.31
N ARG A 117 -13.30 26.15 15.90
CA ARG A 117 -14.11 27.13 16.66
C ARG A 117 -14.89 26.52 17.81
N MET A 118 -15.01 25.19 17.90
CA MET A 118 -15.60 24.55 19.08
C MET A 118 -14.65 24.70 20.26
N VAL A 119 -15.00 25.60 21.19
CA VAL A 119 -14.39 25.67 22.52
C VAL A 119 -14.74 24.41 23.32
N PRO A 120 -13.87 23.93 24.24
CA PRO A 120 -14.24 22.85 25.15
C PRO A 120 -15.56 23.18 25.84
N GLN A 121 -16.56 22.32 25.67
CA GLN A 121 -17.85 22.53 26.30
C GLN A 121 -17.67 22.41 27.82
N ILE A 122 -17.96 23.49 28.55
CA ILE A 122 -18.08 23.44 30.01
C ILE A 122 -19.38 22.70 30.31
N THR A 123 -19.31 21.39 30.49
CA THR A 123 -20.41 20.64 31.07
C THR A 123 -20.51 21.04 32.54
N ASN A 124 -21.71 21.43 32.97
CA ASN A 124 -21.97 21.58 34.40
C ASN A 124 -21.95 20.17 35.00
N ASN A 125 -20.77 19.74 35.50
CA ASN A 125 -20.53 18.39 36.03
C ASN A 125 -21.42 18.04 37.24
N ASN A 126 -22.27 18.97 37.68
CA ASN A 126 -23.28 18.78 38.71
C ASN A 126 -24.57 18.09 38.22
N ASN A 127 -24.72 17.84 36.91
CA ASN A 127 -25.86 17.10 36.36
C ASN A 127 -25.43 15.68 35.96
N SER A 128 -25.82 14.67 36.74
CA SER A 128 -25.38 13.28 36.59
C SER A 128 -25.67 12.71 35.19
N PHE A 129 -26.79 13.13 34.58
CA PHE A 129 -27.17 12.71 33.23
C PHE A 129 -26.19 13.20 32.16
N VAL A 130 -25.74 14.45 32.27
CA VAL A 130 -24.83 15.07 31.29
C VAL A 130 -23.44 14.45 31.40
N ASN A 131 -22.98 14.16 32.62
CA ASN A 131 -21.68 13.54 32.85
C ASN A 131 -21.61 12.11 32.27
N ILE A 132 -22.64 11.29 32.51
CA ILE A 132 -22.72 9.91 31.97
C ILE A 132 -22.78 9.92 30.44
N PHE A 133 -23.50 10.88 29.84
CA PHE A 133 -23.66 10.94 28.39
C PHE A 133 -22.36 11.29 27.65
N PHE A 134 -21.56 12.22 28.18
CA PHE A 134 -20.33 12.68 27.52
C PHE A 134 -19.06 11.92 27.92
N ASN A 135 -18.98 11.44 29.17
CA ASN A 135 -17.79 10.77 29.69
C ASN A 135 -17.96 9.24 29.82
N GLY A 136 -19.15 8.72 29.54
CA GLY A 136 -19.50 7.32 29.78
C GLY A 136 -19.76 7.03 31.27
N ASP A 137 -20.40 5.90 31.54
CA ASP A 137 -20.46 5.35 32.89
C ASP A 137 -19.15 4.61 33.19
N THR A 138 -18.50 4.92 34.31
CA THR A 138 -17.31 4.17 34.74
C THR A 138 -17.65 2.79 35.29
N ASN A 139 -18.93 2.49 35.56
CA ASN A 139 -19.41 1.20 36.04
C ASN A 139 -20.07 0.38 34.92
N PHE A 140 -19.26 -0.11 33.99
CA PHE A 140 -19.69 -1.11 32.99
C PHE A 140 -20.05 -2.48 33.61
N TYR A 141 -19.72 -2.73 34.87
CA TYR A 141 -20.08 -3.94 35.61
C TYR A 141 -21.06 -3.58 36.72
N GLY A 142 -22.35 -3.58 36.36
CA GLY A 142 -23.43 -3.45 37.33
C GLY A 142 -23.29 -4.50 38.44
N LYS A 143 -23.23 -4.02 39.68
CA LYS A 143 -23.46 -4.84 40.88
C LYS A 143 -24.74 -4.40 41.59
N ASP A 144 -25.80 -4.17 40.83
CA ASP A 144 -27.14 -4.09 41.39
C ASP A 144 -27.98 -5.15 40.70
N ASN A 145 -27.79 -6.38 41.15
CA ASN A 145 -28.74 -7.46 40.94
C ASN A 145 -29.91 -7.18 41.89
N PRO A 146 -31.14 -6.91 41.42
CA PRO A 146 -32.26 -6.71 42.33
C PRO A 146 -32.64 -8.07 42.91
N GLU A 147 -32.21 -8.33 44.14
CA GLU A 147 -32.82 -9.37 44.96
C GLU A 147 -34.19 -8.87 45.43
N PHE A 148 -35.18 -9.75 45.29
CA PHE A 148 -36.57 -9.56 45.70
C PHE A 148 -36.74 -9.24 47.18
#